data_AF-A0A7N2LX50-F1
#
_entry.id   AF-A0A7N2LX50-F1
#
_cell.length_a   1.000
_cell.length_b   1.000
_cell.length_c   1.000
_cell.angle_alpha   90.00
_cell.angle_beta   90.00
_cell.angle_gamma   90.00
#
_symmetry.space_group_name_H-M   'P 1'
#
loop_
_entity.id
_entity.type
_entity.pdbx_description
1 polymer ?
#
loop_
_entity_poly.entity_id
_entity_poly.type
_entity_poly.pdbx_seq_one_letter_code
_entity_poly.pdbx_strand_id
1 'polypeptide(L)'
;MASVSPSSAADPSGEPIPTSAVLMAASKHIGLRCEAENLDFLRCKKKDPNPEKCLDKGQQVTRCVLGLLKDLHQRCTKEMDGYVGCLYYYTNEFDLCRKEQQEFEKACPLE
;
A
#
# COMPACT_ATOMS: atom_id res chain seq x y z
N MET A 1 0.54 17.19 18.49
CA MET A 1 0.79 16.38 17.28
C MET A 1 1.18 15.00 17.76
N ALA A 2 0.35 13.98 17.54
CA ALA A 2 0.68 12.62 17.93
C ALA A 2 1.87 12.15 17.09
N SER A 3 2.89 11.63 17.75
CA SER A 3 4.10 11.10 17.13
C SER A 3 3.72 9.89 16.28
N VAL A 4 3.72 10.02 14.95
CA VAL A 4 3.55 8.88 14.05
C VAL A 4 4.88 8.13 14.04
N SER A 5 4.89 6.89 14.54
CA SER A 5 6.05 6.00 14.41
C SER A 5 6.29 5.74 12.92
N PRO A 6 7.52 5.89 12.41
CA PRO A 6 7.82 5.67 10.99
C PRO A 6 7.59 4.22 10.53
N SER A 7 7.38 3.31 11.48
CA SER A 7 7.11 1.89 11.27
C SER A 7 5.61 1.53 11.25
N SER A 8 4.71 2.48 11.54
CA SER A 8 3.26 2.24 11.60
C SER A 8 2.62 2.43 10.22
N ALA A 9 1.79 1.49 9.79
CA ALA A 9 1.07 1.61 8.52
C ALA A 9 -0.20 2.49 8.59
N ALA A 10 -0.66 2.82 9.79
CA ALA A 10 -1.80 3.69 10.03
C ALA A 10 -1.52 4.78 11.08
N ASP A 11 -2.38 5.79 11.09
CA ASP A 11 -2.40 6.83 12.11
C ASP A 11 -3.05 6.32 13.42
N PRO A 12 -3.06 7.11 14.52
CA PRO A 12 -3.70 6.71 15.78
C PRO A 12 -5.21 6.45 15.68
N SER A 13 -5.87 6.95 14.62
CA SER A 13 -7.29 6.75 14.33
C SER A 13 -7.55 5.47 13.52
N GLY A 14 -6.50 4.77 13.09
CA GLY A 14 -6.58 3.61 12.21
C GLY A 14 -6.81 3.95 10.73
N GLU A 15 -6.60 5.21 10.34
CA GLU A 15 -6.57 5.61 8.93
C GLU A 15 -5.21 5.29 8.32
N PRO A 16 -5.16 4.63 7.14
CA PRO A 16 -3.91 4.24 6.53
C PRO A 16 -3.11 5.47 6.06
N ILE A 17 -1.80 5.46 6.32
CA ILE A 17 -0.88 6.50 5.87
C ILE A 17 -0.08 5.93 4.69
N PRO A 18 -0.32 6.36 3.44
CA PRO A 18 0.31 5.78 2.26
C PRO A 18 1.75 6.31 2.07
N THR A 19 2.63 6.08 3.04
CA THR A 19 4.06 6.33 2.88
C THR A 19 4.65 5.38 1.84
N SER A 20 5.86 5.66 1.34
CA SER A 20 6.52 4.80 0.36
C SER A 20 6.71 3.37 0.88
N ALA A 21 7.11 3.20 2.14
CA ALA A 21 7.27 1.90 2.79
C ALA A 21 5.96 1.12 2.87
N VAL A 22 4.86 1.79 3.24
CA VAL A 22 3.53 1.17 3.30
C VAL A 22 3.05 0.72 1.92
N LEU A 23 3.20 1.57 0.90
CA LEU A 23 2.82 1.23 -0.48
C LEU A 23 3.69 0.09 -1.04
N MET A 24 4.99 0.06 -0.72
CA MET A 24 5.88 -1.02 -1.16
C MET A 24 5.58 -2.34 -0.47
N ALA A 25 5.31 -2.33 0.84
CA ALA A 25 4.89 -3.51 1.60
C ALA A 25 3.61 -4.14 1.00
N ALA A 26 2.64 -3.31 0.64
CA ALA A 26 1.35 -3.73 0.09
C ALA A 26 1.35 -3.93 -1.44
N SER A 27 2.47 -3.68 -2.14
CA SER A 27 2.51 -3.61 -3.61
C SER A 27 1.95 -4.86 -4.31
N LYS A 28 2.25 -6.06 -3.80
CA LYS A 28 1.71 -7.32 -4.32
C LYS A 28 0.19 -7.40 -4.17
N HIS A 29 -0.35 -7.02 -3.02
CA HIS A 29 -1.80 -6.98 -2.79
C HIS A 29 -2.48 -5.93 -3.67
N ILE A 30 -1.86 -4.74 -3.82
CA ILE A 30 -2.37 -3.68 -4.70
C ILE A 30 -2.46 -4.17 -6.14
N GLY A 31 -1.44 -4.88 -6.60
CA GLY A 31 -1.37 -5.43 -7.96
C GLY A 31 -2.50 -6.40 -8.29
N LEU A 32 -2.96 -7.19 -7.31
CA LEU A 32 -4.07 -8.13 -7.49
C LEU A 32 -5.43 -7.47 -7.25
N ARG A 33 -5.59 -6.76 -6.12
CA ARG A 33 -6.89 -6.28 -5.64
C ARG A 33 -7.38 -5.02 -6.32
N CYS A 34 -6.47 -4.19 -6.82
CA CYS A 34 -6.79 -2.93 -7.52
C CYS A 34 -6.33 -2.95 -8.98
N GLU A 35 -6.18 -4.14 -9.58
CA GLU A 35 -5.69 -4.30 -10.95
C GLU A 35 -6.57 -3.53 -11.95
N ALA A 36 -7.88 -3.67 -11.84
CA ALA A 36 -8.84 -3.08 -12.77
C ALA A 36 -8.78 -1.55 -12.75
N GLU A 37 -8.80 -0.93 -11.57
CA GLU A 37 -8.70 0.52 -11.39
C GLU A 37 -7.36 1.04 -11.92
N ASN A 38 -6.25 0.34 -11.60
CA ASN A 38 -4.91 0.70 -12.05
C ASN A 38 -4.79 0.67 -13.57
N LEU A 39 -5.25 -0.42 -14.21
CA LEU A 39 -5.22 -0.56 -15.66
C LEU A 39 -6.05 0.51 -16.36
N ASP A 40 -7.22 0.82 -15.83
CA ASP A 40 -8.08 1.86 -16.39
C ASP A 40 -7.47 3.26 -16.27
N PHE A 41 -6.82 3.57 -15.15
CA PHE A 41 -6.07 4.82 -14.99
C PHE A 41 -4.90 4.91 -15.98
N LEU A 42 -4.12 3.84 -16.13
CA LEU A 42 -3.00 3.78 -17.09
C LEU A 42 -3.46 3.90 -18.54
N ARG A 43 -4.57 3.23 -18.92
CA ARG A 43 -5.18 3.37 -20.26
C ARG A 43 -5.64 4.80 -20.53
N CYS A 44 -6.23 5.46 -19.54
CA CYS A 44 -6.62 6.86 -19.66
C CYS A 44 -5.40 7.76 -19.90
N LYS A 45 -4.35 7.62 -19.08
CA LYS A 45 -3.09 8.37 -19.22
C LYS A 45 -2.36 8.12 -20.54
N LYS A 46 -2.45 6.90 -21.08
CA LYS A 46 -1.91 6.56 -22.39
C LYS A 46 -2.66 7.25 -23.53
N LYS A 47 -3.97 7.47 -23.38
CA LYS A 47 -4.80 8.15 -24.38
C LYS A 47 -4.60 9.66 -24.35
N ASP A 48 -4.49 10.26 -23.17
CA ASP A 48 -4.30 11.70 -22.98
C ASP A 48 -3.47 11.96 -21.71
N PRO A 49 -2.29 12.62 -21.83
CA PRO A 49 -1.44 12.91 -20.67
C PRO A 49 -1.98 14.03 -19.77
N ASN A 50 -3.01 14.78 -20.19
CA ASN A 50 -3.59 15.86 -19.41
C ASN A 50 -4.01 15.37 -18.01
N PRO A 51 -3.50 15.98 -16.91
CA PRO A 51 -3.78 15.53 -15.55
C PRO A 51 -5.26 15.57 -15.18
N GLU A 52 -6.06 16.49 -15.74
CA GLU A 52 -7.47 16.66 -15.39
C GLU A 52 -8.38 15.57 -15.98
N LYS A 53 -7.99 15.00 -17.13
CA LYS A 53 -8.84 14.07 -17.90
C LYS A 53 -9.03 12.69 -17.25
N CYS A 54 -8.18 12.34 -16.29
CA CYS A 54 -8.18 11.04 -15.63
C CYS A 54 -8.34 11.16 -14.10
N LEU A 55 -8.81 12.32 -13.58
CA LEU A 55 -8.97 12.53 -12.14
C LEU A 55 -9.98 11.56 -11.52
N ASP A 56 -11.07 11.27 -12.22
CA ASP A 56 -12.09 10.30 -11.81
C ASP A 56 -11.51 8.90 -11.61
N LYS A 57 -10.67 8.44 -12.54
CA LYS A 57 -9.97 7.15 -12.47
C LYS A 57 -8.88 7.16 -11.41
N GLY A 58 -8.17 8.28 -11.25
CA GLY A 58 -7.20 8.46 -10.18
C GLY A 58 -7.85 8.34 -8.79
N GLN A 59 -9.01 8.96 -8.60
CA GLN A 59 -9.80 8.83 -7.37
C GLN A 59 -10.25 7.39 -7.11
N GLN A 60 -10.61 6.63 -8.14
CA GLN A 60 -10.96 5.21 -8.02
C GLN A 60 -9.77 4.37 -7.55
N VAL A 61 -8.59 4.56 -8.16
CA VAL A 61 -7.34 3.93 -7.73
C VAL A 61 -7.04 4.25 -6.27
N THR A 62 -7.04 5.53 -5.90
CA THR A 62 -6.75 5.96 -4.51
C THR A 62 -7.76 5.38 -3.53
N ARG A 63 -9.05 5.35 -3.87
CA ARG A 63 -10.09 4.75 -3.01
C ARG A 63 -9.85 3.25 -2.81
N CYS A 64 -9.55 2.51 -3.88
CA CYS A 64 -9.26 1.08 -3.79
C CYS A 64 -8.04 0.82 -2.90
N VAL A 65 -6.94 1.54 -3.14
CA VAL A 65 -5.69 1.36 -2.40
C VAL A 65 -5.84 1.72 -0.93
N LEU A 66 -6.47 2.86 -0.59
CA LEU A 66 -6.70 3.22 0.82
C LEU A 66 -7.62 2.23 1.53
N GLY A 67 -8.66 1.73 0.84
CA GLY A 67 -9.52 0.67 1.37
C GLY A 67 -8.74 -0.60 1.68
N LEU A 68 -7.86 -1.02 0.75
CA LEU A 68 -7.00 -2.19 0.92
C LEU A 68 -5.99 -2.01 2.07
N LEU A 69 -5.31 -0.86 2.15
CA LEU A 69 -4.35 -0.60 3.22
C LEU A 69 -5.00 -0.66 4.60
N LYS A 70 -6.21 -0.09 4.73
CA LYS A 70 -6.99 -0.16 5.97
C LYS A 70 -7.32 -1.60 6.34
N ASP A 71 -7.78 -2.40 5.37
CA ASP A 71 -8.15 -3.79 5.56
C ASP A 71 -6.95 -4.69 5.93
N LEU A 72 -5.80 -4.53 5.25
CA LEU A 72 -4.56 -5.23 5.59
C LEU A 72 -4.11 -4.88 7.01
N HIS A 73 -4.04 -3.59 7.35
CA HIS A 73 -3.62 -3.16 8.68
C HIS A 73 -4.58 -3.64 9.78
N GLN A 74 -5.88 -3.83 9.50
CA GLN A 74 -6.83 -4.38 10.48
C GLN A 74 -6.68 -5.90 10.66
N ARG A 75 -6.36 -6.64 9.60
CA ARG A 75 -6.28 -8.12 9.64
C ARG A 75 -4.92 -8.63 10.10
N CYS A 76 -3.84 -7.96 9.71
CA CYS A 76 -2.45 -8.38 9.95
C CYS A 76 -1.59 -7.21 10.44
N THR A 77 -2.09 -6.44 11.41
CA THR A 77 -1.45 -5.22 11.96
C THR A 77 0.03 -5.43 12.28
N LYS A 78 0.32 -6.45 13.10
CA LYS A 78 1.66 -6.67 13.65
C LYS A 78 2.66 -7.03 12.56
N GLU A 79 2.29 -7.92 11.66
CA GLU A 79 3.15 -8.39 10.58
C GLU A 79 3.32 -7.31 9.51
N MET A 80 2.27 -6.54 9.21
CA MET A 80 2.34 -5.40 8.30
C MET A 80 3.27 -4.31 8.85
N ASP A 81 3.12 -3.92 10.11
CA ASP A 81 3.99 -2.92 10.76
C ASP A 81 5.44 -3.40 10.84
N GLY A 82 5.66 -4.70 11.11
CA GLY A 82 7.01 -5.30 11.06
C GLY A 82 7.65 -5.16 9.68
N TYR A 83 6.90 -5.48 8.63
CA TYR A 83 7.40 -5.39 7.25
C TYR A 83 7.60 -3.94 6.78
N VAL A 84 6.65 -3.06 7.09
CA VAL A 84 6.76 -1.62 6.84
C VAL A 84 7.95 -1.02 7.57
N GLY A 85 8.16 -1.39 8.84
CA GLY A 85 9.31 -0.96 9.62
C GLY A 85 10.63 -1.36 8.99
N CYS A 86 10.75 -2.60 8.50
CA CYS A 86 11.93 -3.06 7.79
C CYS A 86 12.16 -2.29 6.48
N LEU A 87 11.13 -2.15 5.65
CA LEU A 87 11.23 -1.42 4.38
C LEU A 87 11.53 0.07 4.59
N TYR A 88 10.98 0.68 5.65
CA TYR A 88 11.35 2.05 6.02
C TYR A 88 12.84 2.15 6.37
N TYR A 89 13.36 1.24 7.18
CA TYR A 89 14.77 1.23 7.60
C TYR A 89 15.73 1.00 6.42
N TYR A 90 15.39 0.08 5.52
CA TYR A 90 16.21 -0.28 4.36
C TYR A 90 15.80 0.43 3.06
N THR A 91 15.04 1.54 3.14
CA THR A 91 14.66 2.37 1.98
C THR A 91 14.02 1.56 0.83
N ASN A 92 13.10 0.66 1.18
CA ASN A 92 12.36 -0.23 0.30
C ASN A 92 13.20 -1.35 -0.38
N GLU A 93 14.37 -1.71 0.16
CA GLU A 93 15.14 -2.84 -0.35
C GLU A 93 14.55 -4.18 0.10
N PHE A 94 13.83 -4.85 -0.81
CA PHE A 94 13.10 -6.08 -0.50
C PHE A 94 14.00 -7.24 -0.06
N ASP A 95 15.20 -7.35 -0.61
CA ASP A 95 16.12 -8.45 -0.31
C ASP A 95 16.59 -8.44 1.15
N LEU A 96 16.55 -7.28 1.80
CA LEU A 96 16.90 -7.12 3.21
C LEU A 96 15.73 -7.41 4.18
N CYS A 97 14.51 -7.57 3.65
CA CYS A 97 13.27 -7.71 4.44
C CYS A 97 12.49 -9.00 4.13
N ARG A 98 13.15 -10.03 3.58
CA ARG A 98 12.49 -11.28 3.16
C ARG A 98 11.86 -12.06 4.32
N LYS A 99 12.40 -11.92 5.53
CA LYS A 99 11.85 -12.58 6.72
C LYS A 99 10.49 -11.97 7.09
N GLU A 100 10.45 -10.66 7.24
CA GLU A 100 9.23 -9.90 7.57
C GLU A 100 8.19 -10.04 6.44
N GLN A 101 8.64 -10.08 5.19
CA GLN A 101 7.77 -10.39 4.05
C GLN A 101 7.08 -11.75 4.20
N GLN A 102 7.82 -12.81 4.54
CA GLN A 102 7.25 -14.15 4.71
C GLN A 102 6.25 -14.21 5.87
N GLU A 103 6.54 -13.50 6.97
CA GLU A 103 5.63 -13.38 8.10
C GLU A 103 4.34 -12.66 7.70
N PHE A 104 4.45 -11.55 6.97
CA PHE A 104 3.32 -10.80 6.43
C PHE A 104 2.48 -11.61 5.43
N GLU A 105 3.10 -12.23 4.43
CA GLU A 105 2.40 -13.03 3.42
C GLU A 105 1.74 -14.29 4.01
N LYS A 106 2.25 -14.81 5.14
CA LYS A 106 1.61 -15.90 5.88
C LYS A 106 0.38 -15.44 6.64
N ALA A 107 0.44 -14.26 7.27
CA ALA A 107 -0.69 -13.69 8.01
C ALA A 107 -1.78 -13.12 7.09
N CYS A 108 -1.37 -12.55 5.97
CA CYS A 108 -2.20 -11.99 4.92
C CYS A 108 -1.81 -12.57 3.57
N PRO A 109 -2.35 -13.75 3.20
CA PRO A 109 -2.10 -14.35 1.89
C PRO A 109 -2.56 -13.46 0.74
N LEU A 110 -1.91 -13.62 -0.40
CA LEU A 110 -2.32 -13.00 -1.66
C LEU A 110 -3.61 -13.69 -2.14
N GLU A 111 -4.69 -12.91 -2.26
CA GLU A 111 -6.00 -13.32 -2.80
C GLU A 111 -6.34 -12.52 -4.05
#